data_AF-A0AB36HTI0-F1
#
_entry.id   AF-A0AB36HTI0-F1
#
_cell.length_a   1.000
_cell.length_b   1.000
_cell.length_c   1.000
_cell.angle_alpha   90.00
_cell.angle_beta   90.00
_cell.angle_gamma   90.00
#
_symmetry.space_group_name_H-M   'P 1'
#
loop_
_entity.id
_entity.type
_entity.pdbx_description
1 polymer ?
#
loop_
_entity_poly.entity_id
_entity_poly.type
_entity_poly.pdbx_seq_one_letter_code
_entity_poly.pdbx_strand_id
1 'polypeptide(L)'
;MYGASFGGALFVSGNFGIVPDLRATRCYHQVDLSGLKVKLPRTFGWPPKLSRVAEDPEDGARLRRLKEIAETNKDHQAALRFSADENRAKRWIETSWFGSVLDMAFSFFSDYGQSILRPVLWLLAIFVDGTSIYLALATGTLANWRAGLEQAALLSASNSLPFLPQSRDLREDALTALYGTDPSLCIDILMIAQGVLSFIFLFLIGLGLRNRFRL
;
A
#
# COMPACT_ATOMS: atom_id res chain seq x y z
N MET A 1 -4.05 -35.49 15.49
CA MET A 1 -4.90 -34.45 14.88
C MET A 1 -6.31 -34.99 14.80
N TYR A 2 -7.27 -34.39 15.51
CA TYR A 2 -8.68 -34.75 15.38
C TYR A 2 -9.30 -33.81 14.33
N GLY A 3 -9.85 -34.38 13.26
CA GLY A 3 -10.57 -33.63 12.23
C GLY A 3 -12.06 -33.56 12.52
N ALA A 4 -12.74 -32.54 12.00
CA ALA A 4 -14.19 -32.39 12.11
C ALA A 4 -14.82 -32.27 10.72
N SER A 5 -15.93 -32.98 10.49
CA SER A 5 -16.70 -32.89 9.26
C SER A 5 -18.07 -32.29 9.53
N PHE A 6 -18.41 -31.19 8.86
CA PHE A 6 -19.70 -30.52 8.99
C PHE A 6 -20.58 -30.81 7.77
N GLY A 7 -21.70 -31.50 8.02
CA GLY A 7 -22.68 -31.86 7.00
C GLY A 7 -23.69 -30.75 6.69
N GLY A 8 -23.86 -29.75 7.57
CA GLY A 8 -24.77 -28.61 7.37
C GLY A 8 -24.01 -27.27 7.24
N ALA A 9 -24.77 -26.17 7.12
CA ALA A 9 -24.19 -24.82 7.13
C ALA A 9 -23.51 -24.52 8.48
N LEU A 10 -22.32 -23.91 8.42
CA LEU A 10 -21.52 -23.56 9.60
C LEU A 10 -21.44 -22.04 9.71
N PHE A 11 -21.78 -21.49 10.87
CA PHE A 11 -21.70 -20.05 11.13
C PHE A 11 -20.65 -19.82 12.21
N VAL A 12 -19.61 -19.05 11.88
CA VAL A 12 -18.56 -18.66 12.84
C VAL A 12 -18.57 -17.15 12.97
N SER A 13 -18.97 -16.66 14.14
CA SER A 13 -19.00 -15.24 14.44
C SER A 13 -18.40 -14.97 15.82
N GLY A 14 -17.86 -13.77 16.01
CA GLY A 14 -17.23 -13.37 17.26
C GLY A 14 -15.89 -12.69 17.07
N ASN A 15 -15.36 -12.14 18.16
CA ASN A 15 -14.07 -11.46 18.20
C ASN A 15 -13.05 -12.34 18.91
N PHE A 16 -12.16 -12.96 18.13
CA PHE A 16 -11.15 -13.89 18.64
C PHE A 16 -9.81 -13.18 18.73
N GLY A 17 -9.17 -13.27 19.91
CA GLY A 17 -7.79 -12.83 20.12
C GLY A 17 -6.73 -13.82 19.61
N ILE A 18 -7.17 -14.93 19.01
CA ILE A 18 -6.33 -15.98 18.43
C ILE A 18 -6.88 -16.32 17.04
N VAL A 19 -6.04 -16.85 16.16
CA VAL A 19 -6.49 -17.35 14.85
C VAL A 19 -7.08 -18.77 15.02
N PRO A 20 -8.37 -18.99 14.74
CA PRO A 20 -8.96 -20.32 14.85
C PRO A 20 -8.35 -21.28 13.81
N ASP A 21 -7.98 -22.48 14.24
CA ASP A 21 -7.41 -23.49 13.35
C ASP A 21 -8.52 -24.34 12.71
N LEU A 22 -8.82 -24.07 11.43
CA LEU A 22 -9.78 -24.83 10.64
C LEU A 22 -9.10 -25.74 9.59
N ARG A 23 -7.78 -25.96 9.68
CA ARG A 23 -7.03 -26.72 8.66
C ARG A 23 -7.47 -28.16 8.55
N ALA A 24 -7.85 -28.79 9.66
CA ALA A 24 -8.34 -30.17 9.72
C ALA A 24 -9.88 -30.28 9.59
N THR A 25 -10.56 -29.26 9.06
CA THR A 25 -12.03 -29.26 8.90
C THR A 25 -12.47 -29.46 7.46
N ARG A 26 -13.46 -30.34 7.26
CA ARG A 26 -14.12 -30.57 5.98
C ARG A 26 -15.56 -30.06 6.07
N CYS A 27 -15.89 -29.06 5.27
CA CYS A 27 -17.23 -28.49 5.18
C CYS A 27 -17.80 -28.80 3.80
N TYR A 28 -19.00 -29.38 3.75
CA TYR A 28 -19.69 -29.69 2.49
C TYR A 28 -20.60 -28.54 2.02
N HIS A 29 -21.02 -27.69 2.95
CA HIS A 29 -21.90 -26.55 2.71
C HIS A 29 -21.20 -25.23 3.04
N GLN A 30 -21.87 -24.12 2.77
CA GLN A 30 -21.37 -22.76 2.99
C GLN A 30 -20.97 -22.54 4.46
N VAL A 31 -19.83 -21.85 4.66
CA VAL A 31 -19.32 -21.50 5.99
C VAL A 31 -19.36 -19.99 6.14
N ASP A 32 -20.32 -19.43 6.86
CA ASP A 32 -20.36 -17.99 7.03
C ASP A 32 -19.28 -17.50 8.01
N LEU A 33 -18.39 -16.63 7.53
CA LEU A 33 -17.31 -15.99 8.29
C LEU A 33 -17.50 -14.46 8.40
N SER A 34 -18.62 -13.91 7.93
CA SER A 34 -18.85 -12.46 7.85
C SER A 34 -18.77 -11.78 9.23
N GLY A 35 -19.28 -12.45 10.27
CA GLY A 35 -19.23 -12.00 11.66
C GLY A 35 -17.93 -12.30 12.40
N LEU A 36 -16.98 -13.00 11.77
CA LEU A 36 -15.72 -13.39 12.40
C LEU A 36 -14.74 -12.20 12.35
N LYS A 37 -14.26 -11.76 13.51
CA LYS A 37 -13.15 -10.80 13.64
C LYS A 37 -12.00 -11.50 14.33
N VAL A 38 -10.91 -11.70 13.62
CA VAL A 38 -9.68 -12.31 14.15
C VAL A 38 -8.67 -11.20 14.39
N LYS A 39 -8.08 -11.16 15.58
CA LYS A 39 -6.89 -10.36 15.84
C LYS A 39 -5.69 -11.29 15.83
N LEU A 40 -4.74 -11.03 14.92
CA LEU A 40 -3.46 -11.72 14.92
C LEU A 40 -2.63 -11.26 16.14
N PRO A 41 -2.31 -12.16 17.10
CA PRO A 41 -1.42 -11.81 18.20
C PRO A 41 0.00 -11.56 17.67
N ARG A 42 0.59 -10.44 18.08
CA ARG A 42 1.91 -10.01 17.60
C ARG A 42 2.75 -9.40 18.71
N THR A 43 3.94 -9.92 18.90
CA THR A 43 4.93 -9.44 19.87
C THR A 43 6.04 -8.65 19.19
N PHE A 44 6.75 -7.84 19.98
CA PHE A 44 7.99 -7.21 19.51
C PHE A 44 9.10 -8.26 19.57
N GLY A 45 9.50 -8.79 18.41
CA GLY A 45 10.53 -9.81 18.32
C GLY A 45 11.95 -9.24 18.44
N TRP A 46 12.89 -10.09 18.84
CA TRP A 46 14.34 -9.83 18.87
C TRP A 46 15.01 -10.45 17.63
N PRO A 47 15.97 -9.79 16.93
CA PRO A 47 16.48 -8.42 17.10
C PRO A 47 15.44 -7.39 16.63
N PRO A 48 15.60 -6.07 16.89
CA PRO A 48 14.58 -5.05 16.63
C PRO A 48 14.37 -4.86 15.13
N LYS A 49 13.63 -5.78 14.53
CA LYS A 49 13.14 -5.69 13.18
C LYS A 49 11.98 -4.71 13.22
N LEU A 50 11.90 -3.85 12.21
CA LEU A 50 11.11 -2.62 12.09
C LEU A 50 9.57 -2.76 12.31
N SER A 51 9.06 -3.94 12.68
CA SER A 51 7.65 -4.20 12.96
C SER A 51 7.42 -5.40 13.91
N ARG A 52 6.25 -5.48 14.55
CA ARG A 52 5.82 -6.64 15.37
C ARG A 52 5.83 -7.95 14.55
N VAL A 53 6.16 -9.08 15.17
CA VAL A 53 6.20 -10.43 14.57
C VAL A 53 5.03 -11.24 15.11
N ALA A 54 4.50 -12.21 14.34
CA ALA A 54 3.47 -13.13 14.85
C ALA A 54 4.03 -13.99 16.00
N GLU A 55 3.20 -14.24 17.01
CA GLU A 55 3.59 -15.08 18.15
C GLU A 55 3.71 -16.56 17.74
N ASP A 56 2.78 -17.05 16.92
CA ASP A 56 2.77 -18.43 16.41
C ASP A 56 3.11 -18.45 14.91
N PRO A 57 4.20 -19.13 14.48
CA PRO A 57 4.53 -19.27 13.06
C PRO A 57 3.43 -20.00 12.26
N GLU A 58 2.60 -20.82 12.91
CA GLU A 58 1.50 -21.55 12.26
C GLU A 58 0.29 -20.67 11.95
N ASP A 59 0.21 -19.45 12.50
CA ASP A 59 -0.90 -18.53 12.25
C ASP A 59 -1.03 -18.16 10.77
N GLY A 60 0.09 -18.11 10.03
CA GLY A 60 0.08 -17.91 8.59
C GLY A 60 -0.69 -19.01 7.85
N ALA A 61 -0.51 -20.27 8.25
CA ALA A 61 -1.22 -21.41 7.66
C ALA A 61 -2.71 -21.42 8.05
N ARG A 62 -3.04 -21.05 9.30
CA ARG A 62 -4.44 -20.93 9.76
C ARG A 62 -5.19 -19.83 8.99
N LEU A 63 -4.55 -18.67 8.78
CA LEU A 63 -5.11 -17.56 8.01
C LEU A 63 -5.30 -17.90 6.53
N ARG A 64 -4.36 -18.66 5.94
CA ARG A 64 -4.52 -19.18 4.58
C ARG A 64 -5.78 -20.02 4.44
N ARG A 65 -6.07 -20.88 5.41
CA ARG A 65 -7.29 -21.69 5.40
C ARG A 65 -8.56 -20.84 5.51
N LEU A 66 -8.55 -19.82 6.37
CA LEU A 66 -9.69 -18.89 6.49
C LEU A 66 -9.92 -18.09 5.20
N LYS A 67 -8.84 -17.69 4.53
CA LYS A 67 -8.89 -17.05 3.21
C LYS A 67 -9.53 -17.97 2.16
N GLU A 68 -9.08 -19.22 2.04
CA GLU A 68 -9.66 -20.20 1.10
C GLU A 68 -11.18 -20.38 1.30
N ILE A 69 -11.61 -20.46 2.57
CA ILE A 69 -13.03 -20.57 2.91
C ILE A 69 -13.77 -19.30 2.48
N ALA A 70 -13.25 -18.11 2.81
CA ALA A 70 -13.85 -16.84 2.41
C ALA A 70 -13.98 -16.69 0.88
N GLU A 71 -12.94 -17.08 0.11
CA GLU A 71 -12.96 -17.08 -1.36
C GLU A 71 -14.02 -18.04 -1.91
N THR A 72 -14.12 -19.25 -1.34
CA THR A 72 -15.14 -20.25 -1.70
C THR A 72 -16.55 -19.70 -1.48
N ASN A 73 -16.77 -18.96 -0.40
CA ASN A 73 -18.04 -18.32 -0.08
C ASN A 73 -18.30 -17.02 -0.86
N LYS A 74 -17.36 -16.60 -1.73
CA LYS A 74 -17.40 -15.33 -2.47
C LYS A 74 -17.41 -14.08 -1.55
N ASP A 75 -16.97 -14.22 -0.30
CA ASP A 75 -16.76 -13.09 0.61
C ASP A 75 -15.37 -12.48 0.36
N HIS A 76 -15.33 -11.56 -0.60
CA HIS A 76 -14.09 -10.93 -1.03
C HIS A 76 -13.45 -10.07 0.06
N GLN A 77 -14.26 -9.38 0.87
CA GLN A 77 -13.73 -8.49 1.93
C GLN A 77 -13.05 -9.31 3.03
N ALA A 78 -13.66 -10.43 3.44
CA ALA A 78 -13.04 -11.34 4.38
C ALA A 78 -11.75 -11.98 3.79
N ALA A 79 -11.77 -12.38 2.51
CA ALA A 79 -10.60 -12.94 1.84
C ALA A 79 -9.43 -11.95 1.77
N LEU A 80 -9.67 -10.68 1.39
CA LEU A 80 -8.65 -9.63 1.37
C LEU A 80 -8.07 -9.38 2.77
N ARG A 81 -8.94 -9.33 3.79
CA ARG A 81 -8.53 -9.14 5.19
C ARG A 81 -7.64 -10.28 5.65
N PHE A 82 -8.06 -11.53 5.47
CA PHE A 82 -7.28 -12.70 5.85
C PHE A 82 -5.97 -12.80 5.06
N SER A 83 -5.95 -12.41 3.78
CA SER A 83 -4.72 -12.37 2.99
C SER A 83 -3.73 -11.31 3.50
N ALA A 84 -4.22 -10.15 3.96
CA ALA A 84 -3.36 -9.13 4.56
C ALA A 84 -2.81 -9.58 5.91
N ASP A 85 -3.64 -10.21 6.75
CA ASP A 85 -3.19 -10.78 8.02
C ASP A 85 -2.21 -11.94 7.80
N GLU A 86 -2.41 -12.77 6.78
CA GLU A 86 -1.48 -13.86 6.40
C GLU A 86 -0.10 -13.29 6.06
N ASN A 87 -0.04 -12.26 5.21
CA ASN A 87 1.23 -11.61 4.86
C ASN A 87 1.90 -10.97 6.09
N ARG A 88 1.10 -10.36 6.98
CA ARG A 88 1.59 -9.81 8.25
C ARG A 88 2.16 -10.89 9.17
N ALA A 89 1.58 -12.10 9.19
CA ALA A 89 2.04 -13.23 9.99
C ALA A 89 3.34 -13.84 9.46
N LYS A 90 3.46 -13.96 8.13
CA LYS A 90 4.66 -14.49 7.45
C LYS A 90 5.88 -13.58 7.53
N ARG A 91 5.65 -12.28 7.73
CA ARG A 91 6.70 -11.27 7.75
C ARG A 91 7.78 -11.63 8.78
N TRP A 92 9.05 -11.60 8.35
CA TRP A 92 10.23 -11.96 9.14
C TRP A 92 10.39 -13.43 9.55
N ILE A 93 9.41 -14.29 9.26
CA ILE A 93 9.43 -15.73 9.56
C ILE A 93 9.69 -16.52 8.27
N GLU A 94 8.77 -16.44 7.31
CA GLU A 94 8.87 -17.14 6.02
C GLU A 94 9.50 -16.27 4.93
N THR A 95 9.35 -14.95 5.04
CA THR A 95 9.81 -14.01 4.00
C THR A 95 11.27 -13.59 4.23
N SER A 96 12.04 -13.46 3.15
CA SER A 96 13.40 -12.90 3.20
C SER A 96 13.43 -11.49 3.80
N TRP A 97 14.61 -11.01 4.21
CA TRP A 97 14.75 -9.68 4.81
C TRP A 97 14.27 -8.57 3.87
N PHE A 98 14.72 -8.57 2.61
CA PHE A 98 14.26 -7.60 1.60
C PHE A 98 12.76 -7.74 1.31
N GLY A 99 12.25 -8.96 1.20
CA GLY A 99 10.82 -9.19 1.00
C GLY A 99 9.98 -8.65 2.15
N SER A 100 10.46 -8.78 3.40
CA SER A 100 9.79 -8.26 4.59
C SER A 100 9.79 -6.74 4.67
N VAL A 101 10.86 -6.08 4.19
CA VAL A 101 10.92 -4.61 4.08
C VAL A 101 9.95 -4.11 3.02
N LEU A 102 9.92 -4.76 1.84
CA LEU A 102 8.96 -4.42 0.78
C LEU A 102 7.51 -4.64 1.23
N ASP A 103 7.23 -5.75 1.91
CA ASP A 103 5.93 -6.05 2.50
C ASP A 103 5.52 -5.01 3.56
N MET A 104 6.47 -4.57 4.38
CA MET A 104 6.25 -3.51 5.36
C MET A 104 5.96 -2.16 4.68
N ALA A 105 6.72 -1.78 3.66
CA ALA A 105 6.48 -0.58 2.87
C ALA A 105 5.10 -0.63 2.22
N PHE A 106 4.73 -1.77 1.61
CA PHE A 106 3.42 -1.96 1.00
C PHE A 106 2.27 -1.87 2.02
N SER A 107 2.45 -2.46 3.21
CA SER A 107 1.50 -2.34 4.32
C SER A 107 1.35 -0.90 4.82
N PHE A 108 2.45 -0.15 4.89
CA PHE A 108 2.46 1.23 5.35
C PHE A 108 1.78 2.16 4.34
N PHE A 109 2.16 2.06 3.05
CA PHE A 109 1.69 2.95 2.01
C PHE A 109 0.26 2.66 1.52
N SER A 110 -0.17 1.40 1.51
CA SER A 110 -1.44 1.00 0.87
C SER A 110 -2.35 0.10 1.73
N ASP A 111 -1.89 -0.30 2.92
CA ASP A 111 -2.57 -1.33 3.73
C ASP A 111 -2.91 -2.59 2.92
N TYR A 112 -1.90 -3.11 2.20
CA TYR A 112 -2.09 -4.25 1.30
C TYR A 112 -3.11 -4.02 0.17
N GLY A 113 -3.27 -2.78 -0.29
CA GLY A 113 -4.27 -2.45 -1.30
C GLY A 113 -5.70 -2.39 -0.76
N GLN A 114 -5.92 -2.40 0.55
CA GLN A 114 -7.24 -2.18 1.14
C GLN A 114 -7.55 -0.69 1.31
N SER A 115 -6.53 0.16 1.43
CA SER A 115 -6.71 1.61 1.57
C SER A 115 -6.33 2.34 0.29
N ILE A 116 -7.31 3.01 -0.32
CA ILE A 116 -7.08 3.95 -1.43
C ILE A 116 -6.63 5.32 -0.90
N LEU A 117 -7.08 5.71 0.30
CA LEU A 117 -6.84 7.05 0.83
C LEU A 117 -5.36 7.25 1.24
N ARG A 118 -4.70 6.23 1.80
CA ARG A 118 -3.28 6.33 2.19
C ARG A 118 -2.36 6.68 1.01
N PRO A 119 -2.37 5.96 -0.12
CA PRO A 119 -1.49 6.31 -1.23
C PRO A 119 -1.86 7.65 -1.89
N VAL A 120 -3.13 8.09 -1.84
CA VAL A 120 -3.53 9.45 -2.24
C VAL A 120 -2.89 10.51 -1.35
N LEU A 121 -2.90 10.34 -0.03
CA LEU A 121 -2.26 11.27 0.90
C LEU A 121 -0.75 11.33 0.71
N TRP A 122 -0.09 10.19 0.45
CA TRP A 122 1.34 10.15 0.15
C TRP A 122 1.68 10.82 -1.18
N LEU A 123 0.84 10.65 -2.20
CA LEU A 123 1.01 11.34 -3.47
C LEU A 123 0.87 12.86 -3.31
N LEU A 124 -0.11 13.31 -2.52
CA LEU A 124 -0.26 14.73 -2.18
C LEU A 124 0.94 15.27 -1.39
N ALA A 125 1.49 14.49 -0.46
CA ALA A 125 2.69 14.87 0.27
C ALA A 125 3.89 15.06 -0.67
N ILE A 126 4.15 14.10 -1.57
CA ILE A 126 5.21 14.21 -2.58
C ILE A 126 5.01 15.43 -3.48
N PHE A 127 3.78 15.72 -3.88
CA PHE A 127 3.46 16.89 -4.67
C PHE A 127 3.80 18.21 -3.94
N VAL A 128 3.42 18.33 -2.67
CA VAL A 128 3.70 19.51 -1.83
C VAL A 128 5.20 19.64 -1.55
N ASP A 129 5.86 18.53 -1.22
CA ASP A 129 7.31 18.48 -0.95
C ASP A 129 8.09 18.86 -2.21
N GLY A 130 7.75 18.28 -3.36
CA GLY A 130 8.34 18.61 -4.66
C GLY A 130 8.17 20.08 -5.02
N THR A 131 6.96 20.62 -4.85
CA THR A 131 6.67 22.06 -5.07
C THR A 131 7.56 22.93 -4.18
N SER A 132 7.69 22.57 -2.90
CA SER A 132 8.47 23.33 -1.93
C SER A 132 9.96 23.28 -2.24
N ILE A 133 10.49 22.11 -2.63
CA ILE A 133 11.90 21.93 -3.00
C ILE A 133 12.22 22.69 -4.28
N TYR A 134 11.37 22.61 -5.32
CA TYR A 134 11.59 23.33 -6.56
C TYR A 134 11.54 24.84 -6.38
N LEU A 135 10.62 25.33 -5.54
CA LEU A 135 10.56 26.76 -5.21
C LEU A 135 11.80 27.22 -4.42
N ALA A 136 12.29 26.40 -3.50
CA ALA A 136 13.48 26.72 -2.70
C ALA A 136 14.77 26.75 -3.52
N LEU A 137 14.84 25.94 -4.59
CA LEU A 137 15.99 25.86 -5.49
C LEU A 137 15.90 26.82 -6.68
N ALA A 138 14.78 27.50 -6.86
CA ALA A 138 14.56 28.42 -7.98
C ALA A 138 15.65 29.49 -8.02
N THR A 139 16.39 29.55 -9.12
CA THR A 139 17.46 30.53 -9.36
C THR A 139 16.92 31.81 -10.00
N GLY A 140 15.73 31.74 -10.61
CA GLY A 140 15.04 32.88 -11.18
C GLY A 140 14.53 33.84 -10.11
N THR A 141 14.85 35.12 -10.27
CA THR A 141 14.23 36.24 -9.56
C THR A 141 12.78 36.43 -10.03
N LEU A 142 11.89 35.50 -9.72
CA LEU A 142 10.47 35.73 -9.88
C LEU A 142 10.08 36.81 -8.86
N ALA A 143 9.96 38.05 -9.35
CA ALA A 143 9.63 39.25 -8.58
C ALA A 143 8.37 39.10 -7.71
N ASN A 144 7.56 38.06 -7.98
CA ASN A 144 6.42 37.64 -7.18
C ASN A 144 6.58 36.18 -6.73
N TRP A 145 6.68 35.95 -5.42
CA TRP A 145 6.64 34.61 -4.80
C TRP A 145 5.48 33.74 -5.32
N ARG A 146 4.32 34.36 -5.59
CA ARG A 146 3.14 33.67 -6.14
C ARG A 146 3.38 33.07 -7.51
N ALA A 147 4.10 33.77 -8.39
CA ALA A 147 4.44 33.28 -9.72
C ALA A 147 5.44 32.11 -9.63
N GLY A 148 6.41 32.18 -8.71
CA GLY A 148 7.30 31.05 -8.42
C GLY A 148 6.57 29.83 -7.91
N LEU A 149 5.63 30.03 -6.98
CA LEU A 149 4.80 28.96 -6.45
C LEU A 149 3.95 28.30 -7.53
N GLU A 150 3.35 29.08 -8.42
CA GLU A 150 2.56 28.56 -9.54
C GLU A 150 3.41 27.68 -10.48
N GLN A 151 4.59 28.15 -10.89
CA GLN A 151 5.47 27.39 -11.76
C GLN A 151 6.04 26.14 -11.07
N ALA A 152 6.41 26.24 -9.79
CA ALA A 152 6.87 25.09 -9.01
C ALA A 152 5.77 24.05 -8.81
N ALA A 153 4.52 24.49 -8.60
CA ALA A 153 3.36 23.62 -8.50
C ALA A 153 3.05 22.96 -9.84
N LEU A 154 3.13 23.69 -10.95
CA LEU A 154 2.98 23.14 -12.31
C LEU A 154 4.05 22.08 -12.61
N LEU A 155 5.31 22.37 -12.26
CA LEU A 155 6.42 21.43 -12.41
C LEU A 155 6.19 20.15 -11.60
N SER A 156 5.79 20.31 -10.33
CA SER A 156 5.49 19.19 -9.44
C SER A 156 4.28 18.37 -9.92
N ALA A 157 3.19 19.04 -10.35
CA ALA A 157 2.00 18.38 -10.87
C ALA A 157 2.33 17.56 -12.13
N SER A 158 3.12 18.14 -13.02
CA SER A 158 3.52 17.51 -14.27
C SER A 158 4.41 16.28 -14.04
N ASN A 159 5.33 16.35 -13.08
CA ASN A 159 6.14 15.19 -12.67
C ASN A 159 5.32 14.12 -11.94
N SER A 160 4.31 14.53 -11.17
CA SER A 160 3.44 13.58 -10.47
C SER A 160 2.46 12.86 -11.40
N LEU A 161 2.15 13.42 -12.57
CA LEU A 161 1.26 12.81 -13.57
C LEU A 161 1.99 12.62 -14.92
N PRO A 162 2.95 11.68 -14.99
CA PRO A 162 3.84 11.54 -16.16
C PRO A 162 3.17 10.99 -17.43
N PHE A 163 1.92 10.52 -17.33
CA PHE A 163 1.18 9.91 -18.44
C PHE A 163 0.24 10.88 -19.18
N LEU A 164 0.09 12.12 -18.70
CA LEU A 164 -0.67 13.13 -19.42
C LEU A 164 0.19 13.68 -20.57
N PRO A 165 -0.23 13.61 -21.85
CA PRO A 165 0.57 14.13 -22.96
C PRO A 165 1.00 15.60 -22.75
N GLN A 166 0.11 16.39 -22.16
CA GLN A 166 0.32 17.81 -21.86
C GLN A 166 1.33 18.04 -20.71
N SER A 167 1.59 17.05 -19.85
CA SER A 167 2.51 17.25 -18.72
C SER A 167 3.96 17.41 -19.16
N ARG A 168 4.33 16.90 -20.34
CA ARG A 168 5.68 17.10 -20.88
C ARG A 168 5.94 18.56 -21.23
N ASP A 169 5.03 19.18 -21.98
CA ASP A 169 5.17 20.56 -22.44
C ASP A 169 5.14 21.52 -21.23
N LEU A 170 4.18 21.31 -20.31
CA LEU A 170 4.07 22.11 -19.08
C LEU A 170 5.32 22.01 -18.19
N ARG A 171 5.99 20.86 -18.20
CA ARG A 171 7.22 20.62 -17.45
C ARG A 171 8.41 21.36 -18.05
N GLU A 172 8.55 21.35 -19.38
CA GLU A 172 9.62 22.06 -20.10
C GLU A 172 9.45 23.59 -19.94
N ASP A 173 8.20 24.08 -20.02
CA ASP A 173 7.86 25.49 -19.80
C ASP A 173 8.15 25.91 -18.35
N ALA A 174 7.68 25.13 -17.36
CA ALA A 174 7.89 25.43 -15.96
C ALA A 174 9.38 25.37 -15.57
N LEU A 175 10.14 24.42 -16.10
CA LEU A 175 11.59 24.33 -15.90
C LEU A 175 12.31 25.56 -16.41
N THR A 176 12.00 25.98 -17.64
CA THR A 176 12.59 27.17 -18.26
C THR A 176 12.24 28.42 -17.45
N ALA A 177 11.01 28.52 -16.95
CA ALA A 177 10.57 29.64 -16.12
C ALA A 177 11.25 29.70 -14.74
N LEU A 178 11.55 28.55 -14.12
CA LEU A 178 12.16 28.46 -12.78
C LEU A 178 13.69 28.57 -12.77
N TYR A 179 14.35 27.97 -13.78
CA TYR A 179 15.79 27.75 -13.77
C TYR A 179 16.52 28.30 -15.01
N GLY A 180 15.79 28.76 -16.02
CA GLY A 180 16.36 29.20 -17.30
C GLY A 180 16.82 28.05 -18.18
N THR A 181 17.79 28.31 -19.05
CA THR A 181 18.18 27.40 -20.13
C THR A 181 19.01 26.19 -19.68
N ASP A 182 19.71 26.28 -18.54
CA ASP A 182 20.59 25.22 -18.03
C ASP A 182 20.21 24.82 -16.59
N PRO A 183 19.25 23.89 -16.41
CA PRO A 183 18.96 23.33 -15.09
C PRO A 183 20.16 22.54 -14.57
N SER A 184 20.37 22.59 -13.25
CA SER A 184 21.41 21.79 -12.60
C SER A 184 21.06 20.29 -12.60
N LEU A 185 22.06 19.42 -12.72
CA LEU A 185 21.91 17.95 -12.64
C LEU A 185 21.16 17.48 -11.37
N CYS A 186 21.21 18.27 -10.29
CA CYS A 186 20.49 17.98 -9.06
C CYS A 186 18.96 18.03 -9.27
N ILE A 187 18.48 19.00 -10.05
CA ILE A 187 17.05 19.17 -10.33
C ILE A 187 16.55 18.00 -11.17
N ASP A 188 17.31 17.57 -12.18
CA ASP A 188 16.94 16.43 -13.02
C ASP A 188 16.80 15.14 -12.19
N ILE A 189 17.74 14.88 -11.28
CA ILE A 189 17.68 13.73 -10.38
C ILE A 189 16.45 13.81 -9.47
N LEU A 190 16.14 14.99 -8.92
CA LEU A 190 14.95 15.20 -8.09
C LEU A 190 13.65 14.98 -8.87
N MET A 191 13.57 15.44 -10.11
CA MET A 191 12.40 15.22 -10.98
C MET A 191 12.20 13.75 -11.32
N ILE A 192 13.28 13.04 -11.65
CA ILE A 192 13.22 11.59 -11.90
C ILE A 192 12.76 10.87 -10.64
N ALA A 193 13.34 11.19 -9.48
CA ALA A 193 12.95 10.59 -8.20
C ALA A 193 11.47 10.85 -7.86
N GLN A 194 11.00 12.10 -8.00
CA GLN A 194 9.61 12.46 -7.79
C GLN A 194 8.68 11.71 -8.76
N GLY A 195 9.03 11.61 -10.04
CA GLY A 195 8.24 10.93 -11.05
C GLY A 195 8.11 9.43 -10.78
N VAL A 196 9.22 8.76 -10.44
CA VAL A 196 9.23 7.33 -10.06
C VAL A 196 8.37 7.08 -8.83
N LEU A 197 8.52 7.91 -7.79
CA LEU A 197 7.71 7.77 -6.57
C LEU A 197 6.23 8.00 -6.87
N SER A 198 5.89 9.05 -7.61
CA SER A 198 4.51 9.35 -7.99
C SER A 198 3.88 8.23 -8.80
N PHE A 199 4.63 7.64 -9.74
CA PHE A 199 4.18 6.47 -10.50
C PHE A 199 3.88 5.27 -9.60
N ILE A 200 4.75 4.97 -8.62
CA ILE A 200 4.51 3.90 -7.63
C ILE A 200 3.20 4.16 -6.87
N PHE A 201 2.97 5.39 -6.40
CA PHE A 201 1.73 5.71 -5.67
C PHE A 201 0.48 5.63 -6.55
N LEU A 202 0.56 6.08 -7.81
CA LEU A 202 -0.55 5.95 -8.76
C LEU A 202 -0.87 4.48 -9.05
N PHE A 203 0.17 3.64 -9.17
CA PHE A 203 0.00 2.20 -9.27
C PHE A 203 -0.69 1.62 -8.02
N LEU A 204 -0.28 2.02 -6.82
CA LEU A 204 -0.92 1.60 -5.56
C LEU A 204 -2.37 2.05 -5.46
N ILE A 205 -2.70 3.26 -5.92
CA ILE A 205 -4.09 3.76 -6.02
C ILE A 205 -4.89 2.87 -6.97
N GLY A 206 -4.34 2.56 -8.15
CA GLY A 206 -4.96 1.66 -9.12
C GLY A 206 -5.21 0.27 -8.54
N LEU A 207 -4.25 -0.29 -7.79
CA LEU A 207 -4.42 -1.57 -7.10
C LEU A 207 -5.53 -1.52 -6.04
N GLY A 208 -5.60 -0.44 -5.26
CA GLY A 208 -6.67 -0.24 -4.28
C GLY A 208 -8.05 -0.10 -4.91
N LEU A 209 -8.15 0.63 -6.03
CA LEU A 209 -9.37 0.74 -6.83
C LEU A 209 -9.80 -0.62 -7.38
N ARG A 210 -8.85 -1.40 -7.91
CA ARG A 210 -9.10 -2.75 -8.40
C ARG A 210 -9.67 -3.65 -7.30
N ASN A 211 -9.05 -3.65 -6.11
CA ASN A 211 -9.51 -4.43 -4.97
C ASN A 211 -10.91 -4.00 -4.48
N ARG A 212 -11.26 -2.71 -4.62
CA ARG A 212 -12.55 -2.18 -4.19
C ARG A 212 -13.67 -2.42 -5.20
N PHE A 213 -13.40 -2.18 -6.48
CA PHE A 213 -14.40 -2.23 -7.56
C PHE A 213 -14.43 -3.55 -8.32
N ARG A 214 -13.49 -4.46 -8.01
CA ARG A 214 -13.38 -5.78 -8.64
C ARG A 214 -13.28 -5.69 -10.17
N LEU A 215 -12.26 -4.97 -10.63
CA LEU A 215 -11.81 -4.97 -12.03
C LEU A 215 -10.87 -6.15 -12.32
#